data_AF-H2ZEQ5-F1
#
_entry.id   AF-H2ZEQ5-F1
#
_cell.length_a   1.000
_cell.length_b   1.000
_cell.length_c   1.000
_cell.angle_alpha   90.00
_cell.angle_beta   90.00
_cell.angle_gamma   90.00
#
_symmetry.space_group_name_H-M   'P 1'
#
loop_
_entity.id
_entity.type
_entity.pdbx_description
1 polymer ?
#
loop_
_entity_poly.entity_id
_entity_poly.type
_entity_poly.pdbx_seq_one_letter_code
_entity_poly.pdbx_strand_id
1 'polypeptide(L)'
;MSIQEGSRAGLIRKGTAFELLEAQAACGKIIDVQSGKTVSIETGVRSGLIDSEFEDVVSRANRAVVGYREPFKREVLSLSEAMARHLVVERHAIRLLEAQIATGGIFDLHSPVRINVNVAAKRGLLDSNLARKLDKRETTSFFDPVTGENLNYSELMGR
;
A
#
# COMPACT_ATOMS: atom_id res chain seq x y z
N MET A 1 3.84 -17.39 -11.21
CA MET A 1 4.04 -16.18 -12.01
C MET A 1 3.93 -14.97 -11.09
N SER A 2 4.88 -14.04 -11.14
CA SER A 2 4.83 -12.79 -10.37
C SER A 2 3.95 -11.75 -11.07
N ILE A 3 3.57 -10.69 -10.34
CA ILE A 3 2.83 -9.55 -10.91
C ILE A 3 3.61 -8.95 -12.10
N GLN A 4 4.93 -8.88 -11.97
CA GLN A 4 5.83 -8.29 -12.96
C GLN A 4 5.93 -9.14 -14.22
N GLU A 5 6.03 -10.47 -14.04
CA GLU A 5 5.96 -11.43 -15.15
C GLU A 5 4.61 -11.36 -15.87
N GLY A 6 3.51 -11.27 -15.13
CA GLY A 6 2.17 -11.10 -15.70
C GLY A 6 2.02 -9.81 -16.51
N SER A 7 2.62 -8.71 -16.04
CA SER A 7 2.66 -7.44 -16.78
C SER A 7 3.47 -7.56 -18.06
N ARG A 8 4.65 -8.20 -18.01
CA ARG A 8 5.53 -8.40 -19.18
C ARG A 8 4.89 -9.31 -20.23
N ALA A 9 4.12 -10.30 -19.78
CA ALA A 9 3.35 -11.21 -20.65
C ALA A 9 2.06 -10.58 -21.19
N GLY A 10 1.73 -9.33 -20.80
CA GLY A 10 0.51 -8.64 -21.25
C GLY A 10 -0.79 -9.15 -20.61
N LEU A 11 -0.71 -9.97 -19.56
CA LEU A 11 -1.87 -10.52 -18.85
C LEU A 11 -2.52 -9.50 -17.92
N ILE A 12 -1.73 -8.58 -17.38
CA ILE A 12 -2.21 -7.43 -16.62
C ILE A 12 -1.61 -6.15 -17.20
N ARG A 13 -2.36 -5.06 -17.15
CA ARG A 13 -1.85 -3.75 -17.57
C ARG A 13 -0.74 -3.32 -16.63
N LYS A 14 0.28 -2.65 -17.18
CA LYS A 14 1.40 -2.11 -16.40
C LYS A 14 0.93 -1.20 -15.26
N GLY A 15 -0.12 -0.41 -15.50
CA GLY A 15 -0.78 0.40 -14.47
C GLY A 15 -1.21 -0.46 -13.28
N THR A 16 -2.03 -1.49 -13.51
CA THR A 16 -2.49 -2.45 -12.48
C THR A 16 -1.33 -3.13 -11.74
N ALA A 17 -0.25 -3.48 -12.47
CA ALA A 17 0.94 -4.06 -11.85
C ALA A 17 1.59 -3.11 -10.83
N PHE A 18 1.69 -1.81 -11.14
CA PHE A 18 2.15 -0.80 -10.18
C PHE A 18 1.26 -0.77 -8.92
N GLU A 19 -0.07 -0.74 -9.09
CA GLU A 19 -1.00 -0.64 -7.95
C GLU A 19 -0.89 -1.85 -7.00
N LEU A 20 -0.75 -3.05 -7.56
CA LEU A 20 -0.63 -4.28 -6.78
C LEU A 20 0.71 -4.38 -6.04
N LEU A 21 1.82 -3.98 -6.67
CA LEU A 21 3.12 -3.95 -6.02
C LEU A 21 3.21 -2.87 -4.94
N GLU A 22 2.60 -1.71 -5.17
CA GLU A 22 2.45 -0.67 -4.16
C GLU A 22 1.63 -1.15 -2.96
N ALA A 23 0.56 -1.90 -3.17
CA ALA A 23 -0.25 -2.46 -2.09
C ALA A 23 0.58 -3.43 -1.21
N GLN A 24 1.39 -4.29 -1.82
CA GLN A 24 2.32 -5.15 -1.08
C GLN A 24 3.35 -4.32 -0.30
N ALA A 25 3.98 -3.34 -0.95
CA ALA A 25 4.97 -2.48 -0.32
C ALA A 25 4.40 -1.64 0.84
N ALA A 26 3.19 -1.11 0.70
CA ALA A 26 2.48 -0.41 1.78
C ALA A 26 2.06 -1.33 2.93
N CYS A 27 2.15 -2.64 2.75
CA CYS A 27 2.00 -3.65 3.81
C CYS A 27 3.35 -4.10 4.40
N GLY A 28 4.47 -3.59 3.87
CA GLY A 28 5.83 -3.73 4.41
C GLY A 28 6.63 -4.91 3.85
N LYS A 29 6.02 -5.74 2.99
CA LYS A 29 6.67 -6.92 2.43
C LYS A 29 6.25 -7.16 1.00
N ILE A 30 7.16 -7.69 0.19
CA ILE A 30 6.88 -8.19 -1.15
C ILE A 30 6.83 -9.73 -1.12
N ILE A 31 5.99 -10.31 -1.95
CA ILE A 31 5.87 -11.77 -2.09
C ILE A 31 6.88 -12.27 -3.12
N ASP A 32 7.72 -13.20 -2.71
CA ASP A 32 8.50 -14.03 -3.63
C ASP A 32 7.66 -15.25 -4.03
N VAL A 33 7.16 -15.23 -5.27
CA VAL A 33 6.31 -16.29 -5.81
C VAL A 33 7.05 -17.61 -6.04
N GLN A 34 8.38 -17.61 -6.14
CA GLN A 34 9.17 -18.83 -6.34
C GLN A 34 9.34 -19.59 -5.03
N SER A 35 9.65 -18.87 -3.94
CA SER A 35 9.82 -19.49 -2.62
C SER A 35 8.54 -19.54 -1.78
N GLY A 36 7.49 -18.81 -2.17
CA GLY A 36 6.25 -18.65 -1.42
C GLY A 36 6.41 -17.83 -0.13
N LYS A 37 7.56 -17.18 0.05
CA LYS A 37 7.89 -16.38 1.25
C LYS A 37 7.66 -14.90 1.00
N THR A 38 7.57 -14.15 2.10
CA THR A 38 7.55 -12.69 2.07
C THR A 38 8.91 -12.15 2.50
N VAL A 39 9.41 -11.12 1.81
CA VAL A 39 10.68 -10.46 2.12
C VAL A 39 10.48 -8.97 2.30
N SER A 40 11.41 -8.29 2.98
CA SER A 40 11.36 -6.83 3.08
C SER A 40 11.58 -6.19 1.71
N ILE A 41 11.05 -4.98 1.52
CA ILE A 41 11.22 -4.24 0.25
C ILE A 41 12.69 -4.01 -0.06
N GLU A 42 13.49 -3.63 0.94
CA GLU A 42 14.94 -3.49 0.79
C GLU A 42 15.62 -4.78 0.31
N THR A 43 15.23 -5.93 0.87
CA THR A 43 15.77 -7.22 0.45
C THR A 43 15.35 -7.55 -0.97
N GLY A 44 14.08 -7.34 -1.32
CA GLY A 44 13.55 -7.63 -2.65
C GLY A 44 14.22 -6.80 -3.75
N VAL A 45 14.53 -5.52 -3.48
CA VAL A 45 15.31 -4.67 -4.39
C VAL A 45 16.74 -5.21 -4.50
N ARG A 46 17.43 -5.40 -3.37
CA ARG A 46 18.84 -5.85 -3.37
C ARG A 46 19.05 -7.23 -4.01
N SER A 47 18.08 -8.12 -3.92
CA SER A 47 18.14 -9.46 -4.51
C SER A 47 17.66 -9.53 -5.96
N GLY A 48 17.21 -8.41 -6.56
CA GLY A 48 16.63 -8.39 -7.91
C GLY A 48 15.28 -9.11 -8.02
N LEU A 49 14.59 -9.34 -6.90
CA LEU A 49 13.23 -9.88 -6.92
C LEU A 49 12.24 -8.86 -7.51
N ILE A 50 12.54 -7.57 -7.32
CA ILE A 50 11.79 -6.46 -7.89
C ILE A 50 12.59 -5.91 -9.06
N ASP A 51 12.11 -6.10 -10.29
CA ASP A 51 12.65 -5.42 -11.47
C ASP A 51 12.82 -3.91 -11.26
N SER A 52 13.92 -3.37 -11.79
CA SER A 52 14.32 -1.96 -11.69
C SER A 52 13.21 -0.95 -12.05
N GLU A 53 12.32 -1.31 -12.97
CA GLU A 53 11.20 -0.44 -13.38
C GLU A 53 10.15 -0.21 -12.27
N PHE A 54 10.10 -1.06 -11.25
CA PHE A 54 9.18 -0.96 -10.12
C PHE A 54 9.85 -0.49 -8.82
N GLU A 55 11.19 -0.38 -8.78
CA GLU A 55 11.93 -0.05 -7.54
C GLU A 55 11.50 1.27 -6.90
N ASP A 56 11.32 2.34 -7.70
CA ASP A 56 10.86 3.64 -7.18
C ASP A 56 9.46 3.51 -6.58
N VAL A 57 8.55 2.79 -7.27
CA VAL A 57 7.16 2.68 -6.84
C VAL A 57 7.06 1.99 -5.49
N VAL A 58 7.75 0.85 -5.34
CA VAL A 58 7.68 0.05 -4.11
C VAL A 58 8.38 0.76 -2.98
N SER A 59 9.50 1.45 -3.25
CA SER A 59 10.24 2.21 -2.24
C SER A 59 9.42 3.39 -1.72
N ARG A 60 8.65 4.04 -2.60
CA ARG A 60 7.74 5.13 -2.22
C ARG A 60 6.55 4.64 -1.43
N ALA A 61 5.91 3.55 -1.84
CA ALA A 61 4.78 2.95 -1.12
C ALA A 61 5.20 2.39 0.24
N ASN A 62 6.41 1.83 0.38
CA ASN A 62 6.94 1.33 1.65
C ASN A 62 7.07 2.42 2.73
N ARG A 63 7.11 3.70 2.35
CA ARG A 63 7.07 4.83 3.30
C ARG A 63 5.76 4.89 4.08
N ALA A 64 4.69 4.26 3.60
CA ALA A 64 3.47 4.05 4.38
C ALA A 64 3.67 3.16 5.62
N VAL A 65 4.80 2.45 5.71
CA VAL A 65 5.18 1.58 6.83
C VAL A 65 6.36 2.16 7.60
N VAL A 66 7.45 2.52 6.90
CA VAL A 66 8.68 3.04 7.54
C VAL A 66 8.63 4.54 7.84
N GLY A 67 7.60 5.21 7.35
CA GLY A 67 7.36 6.64 7.50
C GLY A 67 7.95 7.50 6.38
N TYR A 68 7.41 8.71 6.26
CA TYR A 68 7.83 9.74 5.32
C TYR A 68 8.80 10.69 6.01
N ARG A 69 10.05 10.71 5.53
CA ARG A 69 11.10 11.61 6.03
C ARG A 69 11.39 12.69 5.01
N GLU A 70 11.34 13.95 5.43
CA GLU A 70 11.81 15.08 4.63
C GLU A 70 13.33 15.25 4.83
N PRO A 71 14.15 15.50 3.77
CA PRO A 71 15.61 15.49 3.85
C PRO A 71 16.25 16.40 4.92
N PHE A 72 15.52 17.42 5.37
CA PHE A 72 16.01 18.42 6.33
C PHE A 72 15.26 18.41 7.67
N LYS A 73 14.25 17.53 7.83
CA LYS A 73 13.50 17.40 9.08
C LYS A 73 13.88 16.11 9.79
N ARG A 74 14.00 16.18 11.11
CA ARG A 74 14.19 14.98 11.95
C ARG A 74 12.91 14.18 12.13
N GLU A 75 11.77 14.82 11.89
CA GLU A 75 10.45 14.23 12.00
C GLU A 75 10.24 13.14 10.93
N VAL A 76 9.59 12.05 11.34
CA VAL A 76 9.14 10.99 10.45
C VAL A 76 7.62 10.95 10.56
N LEU A 77 6.95 11.10 9.43
CA LEU A 77 5.50 11.20 9.35
C LEU A 77 4.87 9.85 9.01
N SER A 78 3.77 9.52 9.66
CA SER A 78 2.87 8.47 9.20
C SER A 78 2.28 8.80 7.82
N LEU A 79 1.69 7.80 7.16
CA LEU A 79 0.99 8.02 5.89
C LEU A 79 -0.09 9.09 6.00
N SER A 80 -0.84 9.08 7.08
CA SER A 80 -1.93 10.03 7.32
C SER A 80 -1.44 11.45 7.54
N GLU A 81 -0.37 11.64 8.30
CA GLU A 81 0.25 12.96 8.49
C GLU A 81 0.86 13.48 7.19
N ALA A 82 1.50 12.60 6.41
CA ALA A 82 2.03 12.96 5.10
C ALA A 82 0.91 13.35 4.12
N MET A 83 -0.23 12.67 4.16
CA MET A 83 -1.43 13.03 3.41
C MET A 83 -2.00 14.38 3.85
N ALA A 84 -2.14 14.62 5.16
CA ALA A 84 -2.64 15.88 5.71
C ALA A 84 -1.74 17.08 5.37
N ARG A 85 -0.44 16.86 5.19
CA ARG A 85 0.53 17.88 4.76
C ARG A 85 0.72 17.95 3.24
N HIS A 86 -0.12 17.26 2.46
CA HIS A 86 -0.07 17.19 1.00
C HIS A 86 1.27 16.68 0.41
N LEU A 87 2.05 15.94 1.21
CA LEU A 87 3.26 15.25 0.74
C LEU A 87 2.89 14.00 -0.06
N VAL A 88 1.69 13.46 0.17
CA VAL A 88 1.10 12.34 -0.56
C VAL A 88 -0.27 12.77 -1.06
N VAL A 89 -0.53 12.55 -2.35
CA VAL A 89 -1.84 12.82 -2.95
C VAL A 89 -2.89 11.94 -2.26
N GLU A 90 -4.00 12.54 -1.83
CA GLU A 90 -5.05 11.88 -1.04
C GLU A 90 -5.52 10.57 -1.68
N ARG A 91 -5.85 10.56 -2.98
CA ARG A 91 -6.28 9.34 -3.68
C ARG A 91 -5.29 8.18 -3.55
N HIS A 92 -4.00 8.50 -3.55
CA HIS A 92 -2.95 7.49 -3.45
C HIS A 92 -2.82 7.00 -2.01
N ALA A 93 -2.86 7.91 -1.03
CA ALA A 93 -2.86 7.53 0.39
C ALA A 93 -4.07 6.66 0.77
N ILE A 94 -5.28 6.98 0.28
CA ILE A 94 -6.50 6.18 0.49
C ILE A 94 -6.29 4.74 -0.01
N ARG A 95 -5.71 4.58 -1.21
CA ARG A 95 -5.41 3.25 -1.76
C ARG A 95 -4.46 2.44 -0.88
N LEU A 96 -3.40 3.07 -0.36
CA LEU A 96 -2.46 2.39 0.53
C LEU A 96 -3.11 2.03 1.87
N LEU A 97 -3.97 2.90 2.42
CA LEU A 97 -4.75 2.63 3.63
C LEU A 97 -5.73 1.47 3.44
N GLU A 98 -6.42 1.39 2.29
CA GLU A 98 -7.29 0.26 1.95
C GLU A 98 -6.53 -1.07 2.03
N ALA A 99 -5.34 -1.14 1.42
CA ALA A 99 -4.51 -2.34 1.44
C ALA A 99 -4.06 -2.73 2.85
N GLN A 100 -3.66 -1.74 3.67
CA GLN A 100 -3.29 -1.99 5.07
C GLN A 100 -4.48 -2.52 5.90
N ILE A 101 -5.64 -1.88 5.79
CA ILE A 101 -6.86 -2.28 6.51
C ILE A 101 -7.28 -3.69 6.13
N ALA A 102 -7.32 -3.98 4.83
CA ALA A 102 -7.69 -5.28 4.30
C ALA A 102 -6.73 -6.40 4.76
N THR A 103 -5.49 -6.05 5.11
CA THR A 103 -4.46 -7.00 5.58
C THR A 103 -4.21 -6.96 7.10
N GLY A 104 -5.10 -6.33 7.88
CA GLY A 104 -5.08 -6.41 9.35
C GLY A 104 -4.94 -5.09 10.10
N GLY A 105 -5.02 -3.95 9.41
CA GLY A 105 -5.08 -2.63 10.05
C GLY A 105 -3.98 -1.67 9.60
N ILE A 106 -4.05 -0.44 10.09
CA ILE A 106 -3.22 0.68 9.70
C ILE A 106 -1.89 0.64 10.47
N PHE A 107 -0.81 1.01 9.79
CA PHE A 107 0.48 1.22 10.45
C PHE A 107 0.53 2.56 11.19
N ASP A 108 1.00 2.52 12.43
CA ASP A 108 1.22 3.68 13.29
C ASP A 108 2.69 3.64 13.75
N LEU A 109 3.45 4.69 13.49
CA LEU A 109 4.89 4.78 13.83
C LEU A 109 5.13 4.74 15.35
N HIS A 110 4.10 5.02 16.15
CA HIS A 110 4.14 4.98 17.61
C HIS A 110 3.61 3.66 18.20
N SER A 111 3.25 2.69 17.36
CA SER A 111 2.69 1.41 17.78
C SER A 111 3.47 0.24 17.17
N PRO A 112 3.86 -0.77 17.97
CA PRO A 112 4.49 -1.97 17.46
C PRO A 112 3.50 -2.90 16.74
N VAL A 113 2.20 -2.62 16.85
CA VAL A 113 1.12 -3.40 16.24
C VAL A 113 0.27 -2.51 15.33
N ARG A 114 -0.29 -3.12 14.27
CA ARG A 114 -1.29 -2.45 13.43
C ARG A 114 -2.53 -2.12 14.25
N ILE A 115 -3.14 -0.98 13.97
CA ILE A 115 -4.33 -0.49 14.67
C ILE A 115 -5.54 -0.51 13.73
N ASN A 116 -6.73 -0.77 14.29
CA ASN A 116 -7.95 -0.71 13.50
C ASN A 116 -8.36 0.75 13.19
N VAL A 117 -9.28 0.91 12.24
CA VAL A 117 -9.76 2.20 11.73
C VAL A 117 -10.36 3.07 12.85
N ASN A 118 -11.13 2.47 13.75
CA ASN A 118 -11.76 3.18 14.87
C ASN A 118 -10.72 3.76 15.86
N VAL A 119 -9.64 3.01 16.14
CA VAL A 119 -8.55 3.49 16.98
C VAL A 119 -7.76 4.59 16.27
N ALA A 120 -7.48 4.44 14.98
CA ALA A 120 -6.81 5.46 14.18
C ALA A 120 -7.59 6.79 14.16
N ALA A 121 -8.91 6.74 13.97
CA ALA A 121 -9.78 7.92 14.02
C ALA A 121 -9.75 8.61 15.40
N LYS A 122 -9.86 7.84 16.50
CA LYS A 122 -9.79 8.37 17.87
C LYS A 122 -8.45 9.05 18.19
N ARG A 123 -7.36 8.60 17.57
CA ARG A 123 -6.01 9.19 17.71
C ARG A 123 -5.78 10.38 16.78
N GLY A 124 -6.74 10.73 15.93
CA GLY A 124 -6.57 11.77 14.92
C GLY A 124 -5.67 11.36 13.75
N LEU A 125 -5.33 10.07 13.63
CA LEU A 125 -4.57 9.52 12.51
C LEU A 125 -5.43 9.33 11.27
N LEU A 126 -6.76 9.40 11.37
CA LEU A 126 -7.64 9.44 10.21
C LEU A 126 -8.73 10.46 10.47
N ASP A 127 -9.07 11.22 9.43
CA ASP A 127 -10.31 12.00 9.42
C ASP A 127 -11.51 11.06 9.64
N SER A 128 -12.48 11.50 10.45
CA SER A 128 -13.64 10.68 10.83
C SER A 128 -14.49 10.26 9.63
N ASN A 129 -14.61 11.13 8.62
CA ASN A 129 -15.38 10.81 7.41
C ASN A 129 -14.62 9.81 6.53
N LEU A 130 -13.31 9.97 6.37
CA LEU A 130 -12.47 9.00 5.67
C LEU A 130 -12.47 7.63 6.38
N ALA A 131 -12.30 7.62 7.71
CA ALA A 131 -12.35 6.42 8.52
C ALA A 131 -13.67 5.65 8.30
N ARG A 132 -14.82 6.35 8.30
CA ARG A 132 -16.12 5.74 8.01
C ARG A 132 -16.20 5.13 6.62
N LYS A 133 -15.70 5.83 5.59
CA LYS A 133 -15.71 5.33 4.20
C LYS A 133 -14.86 4.07 4.05
N LEU A 134 -13.66 4.06 4.66
CA LEU A 134 -12.76 2.92 4.65
C LEU A 134 -13.35 1.72 5.43
N ASP A 135 -13.97 1.96 6.59
CA ASP A 135 -14.59 0.92 7.42
C ASP A 135 -15.77 0.26 6.69
N LYS A 136 -16.60 1.06 6.01
CA LYS A 136 -17.70 0.57 5.16
C LYS A 136 -17.27 0.04 3.80
N ARG A 137 -15.97 0.11 3.48
CA ARG A 137 -15.40 -0.29 2.18
C ARG A 137 -16.04 0.40 0.97
N GLU A 138 -16.43 1.66 1.16
CA GLU A 138 -17.06 2.48 0.11
C GLU A 138 -16.06 3.05 -0.91
N THR A 139 -14.77 2.80 -0.72
CA THR A 139 -13.69 3.30 -1.58
C THR A 139 -13.21 2.19 -2.51
N THR A 140 -13.24 2.42 -3.83
CA THR A 140 -12.86 1.43 -4.87
C THR A 140 -11.59 1.86 -5.59
N SER A 141 -10.45 1.68 -4.93
CA SER A 141 -9.17 2.23 -5.39
C SER A 141 -8.33 1.30 -6.28
N PHE A 142 -8.81 0.08 -6.57
CA PHE A 142 -8.08 -0.93 -7.33
C PHE A 142 -8.86 -1.43 -8.54
N PHE A 143 -8.15 -1.75 -9.61
CA PHE A 143 -8.74 -2.27 -10.85
C PHE A 143 -8.63 -3.79 -10.95
N ASP A 144 -9.75 -4.47 -11.22
CA ASP A 144 -9.78 -5.89 -11.55
C ASP A 144 -9.45 -6.10 -13.05
N PRO A 145 -8.32 -6.75 -13.40
CA PRO A 145 -7.93 -6.96 -14.79
C PRO A 145 -8.84 -7.94 -15.54
N VAL A 146 -9.63 -8.76 -14.86
CA VAL A 146 -10.50 -9.77 -15.47
C VAL A 146 -11.87 -9.19 -15.81
N THR A 147 -12.53 -8.55 -14.84
CA THR A 147 -13.88 -8.00 -15.02
C THR A 147 -13.88 -6.57 -15.57
N GLY A 148 -12.79 -5.83 -15.37
CA GLY A 148 -12.70 -4.42 -15.73
C GLY A 148 -13.37 -3.46 -14.74
N GLU A 149 -13.75 -3.95 -13.56
CA GLU A 149 -14.41 -3.17 -12.50
C GLU A 149 -13.38 -2.55 -11.54
N ASN A 150 -13.75 -1.43 -10.91
CA ASN A 150 -13.01 -0.90 -9.77
C ASN A 150 -13.57 -1.50 -8.48
N LEU A 151 -12.69 -2.06 -7.66
CA LEU A 151 -12.99 -2.76 -6.42
C LEU A 151 -12.21 -2.13 -5.26
N ASN A 152 -12.67 -2.37 -4.04
CA ASN A 152 -11.81 -2.17 -2.88
C ASN A 152 -10.79 -3.33 -2.78
N TYR A 153 -9.69 -3.13 -2.06
CA TYR A 153 -8.65 -4.16 -1.98
C TYR A 153 -9.13 -5.49 -1.38
N SER A 154 -10.11 -5.46 -0.47
CA SER A 154 -10.66 -6.68 0.15
C SER A 154 -11.44 -7.53 -0.85
N GLU A 155 -12.21 -6.89 -1.73
CA GLU A 155 -12.92 -7.56 -2.83
C GLU A 155 -11.93 -8.12 -3.85
N LEU A 156 -10.90 -7.37 -4.21
CA LEU A 156 -9.90 -7.83 -5.17
C LEU A 156 -9.12 -9.05 -4.66
N MET A 157 -8.80 -9.10 -3.37
CA MET A 157 -8.18 -10.29 -2.75
C MET A 157 -9.08 -11.53 -2.73
N GLY A 158 -10.41 -11.35 -2.85
CA GLY A 158 -11.38 -12.43 -2.86
C GLY A 158 -11.66 -13.02 -4.25
N ARG A 159 -11.06 -12.46 -5.30
CA ARG A 159 -11.14 -12.97 -6.67
C ARG A 159 -10.09 -14.07 -6.90
#